data_AF-A0A7W4NTX7-F1
#
_entry.id   AF-A0A7W4NTX7-F1
#
_cell.length_a   1.000
_cell.length_b   1.000
_cell.length_c   1.000
_cell.angle_alpha   90.00
_cell.angle_beta   90.00
_cell.angle_gamma   90.00
#
_symmetry.space_group_name_H-M   'P 1'
#
loop_
_entity.id
_entity.type
_entity.pdbx_description
1 polymer ?
#
loop_
_entity_poly.entity_id
_entity_poly.type
_entity_poly.pdbx_seq_one_letter_code
_entity_poly.pdbx_strand_id
1 'polypeptide(L)'
;MSVPYIATPEERGLHQEVSNLTLKISRPLVRYNANKPWPKFLSGGSCFVLRFDCGLIGVTANHVVDVFEADRKDSLSNICLLRTVPFDLLNKIIDRNTALDIATFLVTENELAESEAQALDCRGVNWPPPEPLKGAAISFGGFPTECAVPSQPTNARFAGFVSLTYVEDV
;
A
#
# COMPACT_ATOMS: atom_id res chain seq x y z
N MET A 1 25.56 -21.72 16.33
CA MET A 1 24.20 -21.39 16.78
C MET A 1 24.21 -19.91 17.13
N SER A 2 23.61 -19.05 16.30
CA SER A 2 23.51 -17.61 16.59
C SER A 2 22.45 -17.40 17.67
N VAL A 3 22.78 -16.65 18.71
CA VAL A 3 21.80 -16.21 19.70
C VAL A 3 20.77 -15.33 18.98
N PRO A 4 19.46 -15.56 19.14
CA PRO A 4 18.46 -14.69 18.54
C PRO A 4 18.64 -13.28 19.11
N TYR A 5 18.77 -12.29 18.22
CA TYR A 5 18.81 -10.89 18.62
C TYR A 5 17.48 -10.53 19.31
N ILE A 6 17.58 -10.01 20.55
CA ILE A 6 16.44 -9.51 21.31
C ILE A 6 16.59 -8.00 21.39
N ALA A 7 15.73 -7.28 20.67
CA ALA A 7 15.70 -5.82 20.72
C ALA A 7 15.42 -5.32 22.15
N THR A 8 16.15 -4.30 22.57
CA THR A 8 15.93 -3.54 23.81
C THR A 8 14.55 -2.88 23.81
N PRO A 9 14.02 -2.44 24.97
CA PRO A 9 12.76 -1.70 25.03
C PRO A 9 12.71 -0.46 24.14
N GLU A 10 13.81 0.29 24.06
CA GLU A 10 13.94 1.50 23.24
C GLU A 10 13.90 1.17 21.75
N GLU A 11 14.68 0.17 21.31
CA GLU A 11 14.66 -0.33 19.92
C GLU A 11 13.28 -0.85 19.53
N ARG A 12 12.58 -1.55 20.44
CA ARG A 12 11.18 -1.97 20.21
C ARG A 12 10.24 -0.79 20.04
N GLY A 13 10.41 0.27 20.82
CA GLY A 13 9.63 1.51 20.69
C GLY A 13 9.84 2.13 19.31
N LEU A 14 11.09 2.29 18.88
CA LEU A 14 11.43 2.81 17.56
C LEU A 14 10.89 1.92 16.44
N HIS A 15 11.04 0.61 16.54
CA HIS A 15 10.51 -0.33 15.54
C HIS A 15 8.99 -0.22 15.41
N GLN A 16 8.29 -0.04 16.52
CA GLN A 16 6.85 0.16 16.52
C GLN A 16 6.46 1.49 15.85
N GLU A 17 7.19 2.57 16.13
CA GLU A 17 6.96 3.89 15.51
C GLU A 17 7.18 3.84 14.00
N VAL A 18 8.31 3.28 13.55
CA VAL A 18 8.59 3.12 12.12
C VAL A 18 7.53 2.25 11.47
N SER A 19 7.17 1.12 12.08
CA SER A 19 6.12 0.24 11.53
C SER A 19 4.77 0.94 11.42
N ASN A 20 4.39 1.72 12.44
CA ASN A 20 3.16 2.50 12.42
C ASN A 20 3.17 3.56 11.32
N LEU A 21 4.31 4.22 11.10
CA LEU A 21 4.46 5.21 10.04
C LEU A 21 4.41 4.55 8.66
N THR A 22 5.14 3.45 8.45
CA THR A 22 5.14 2.70 7.19
C THR A 22 3.74 2.19 6.85
N LEU A 23 2.98 1.71 7.85
CA LEU A 23 1.59 1.32 7.68
C LEU A 23 0.62 2.49 7.60
N LYS A 24 1.02 3.73 7.92
CA LYS A 24 0.22 4.93 7.62
C LYS A 24 0.40 5.40 6.18
N ILE A 25 1.61 5.25 5.66
CA ILE A 25 1.98 5.60 4.28
C ILE A 25 1.44 4.57 3.29
N SER A 26 1.66 3.28 3.57
CA SER A 26 1.17 2.18 2.74
C SER A 26 -0.32 1.96 2.96
N ARG A 27 -1.07 1.63 1.92
CA ARG A 27 -2.52 1.40 1.95
C ARG A 27 -2.90 0.17 1.10
N PRO A 28 -3.84 -0.67 1.58
CA PRO A 28 -4.27 -1.80 0.79
C PRO A 28 -5.21 -1.35 -0.34
N LEU A 29 -4.94 -1.82 -1.55
CA LEU A 29 -5.92 -1.90 -2.63
C LEU A 29 -6.60 -3.25 -2.53
N VAL A 30 -7.87 -3.25 -2.17
CA VAL A 30 -8.63 -4.45 -1.82
C VAL A 30 -9.59 -4.77 -2.94
N ARG A 31 -9.71 -6.05 -3.29
CA ARG A 31 -10.71 -6.55 -4.23
C ARG A 31 -11.56 -7.64 -3.59
N TYR A 32 -12.85 -7.62 -3.90
CA TYR A 32 -13.77 -8.70 -3.55
C TYR A 32 -14.97 -8.74 -4.50
N ASN A 33 -15.63 -9.90 -4.58
CA ASN A 33 -16.84 -10.04 -5.38
C ASN A 33 -18.09 -9.75 -4.52
N ALA A 34 -18.92 -8.79 -4.94
CA ALA A 34 -20.13 -8.35 -4.25
C ALA A 34 -21.20 -9.46 -4.18
N ASN A 35 -21.28 -10.35 -5.17
CA ASN A 35 -22.28 -11.41 -5.23
C ASN A 35 -21.95 -12.59 -4.29
N LYS A 36 -20.73 -12.66 -3.75
CA LYS A 36 -20.37 -13.69 -2.76
C LYS A 36 -20.87 -13.29 -1.36
N PRO A 37 -21.48 -14.21 -0.60
CA PRO A 37 -21.90 -13.94 0.77
C PRO A 37 -20.69 -13.72 1.70
N TRP A 38 -20.93 -13.11 2.85
CA TRP A 38 -19.93 -12.98 3.92
C TRP A 38 -19.86 -14.25 4.79
N PRO A 39 -18.71 -14.55 5.40
CA PRO A 39 -17.41 -13.90 5.21
C PRO A 39 -16.81 -14.26 3.85
N LYS A 40 -16.22 -13.29 3.13
CA LYS A 40 -15.53 -13.53 1.87
C LYS A 40 -14.05 -13.22 2.00
N PHE A 41 -13.25 -13.88 1.16
CA PHE A 41 -11.83 -13.61 1.05
C PHE A 41 -11.62 -12.21 0.45
N LEU A 42 -10.83 -11.39 1.16
CA LEU A 42 -10.34 -10.11 0.67
C LEU A 42 -8.94 -10.35 0.13
N SER A 43 -8.67 -9.86 -1.07
CA SER A 43 -7.35 -9.99 -1.71
C SER A 43 -6.95 -8.66 -2.33
N GLY A 44 -5.74 -8.56 -2.85
CA GLY A 44 -5.33 -7.38 -3.63
C GLY A 44 -3.86 -7.07 -3.49
N GLY A 45 -3.52 -5.79 -3.43
CA GLY A 45 -2.16 -5.30 -3.39
C GLY A 45 -1.98 -4.15 -2.40
N SER A 46 -0.77 -3.58 -2.39
CA SER A 46 -0.47 -2.39 -1.62
C SER A 46 -0.20 -1.21 -2.54
N CYS A 47 -0.46 -0.01 -2.04
CA CYS A 47 -0.13 1.25 -2.70
C CYS A 47 0.34 2.26 -1.65
N PHE A 48 0.84 3.40 -2.10
CA PHE A 48 1.08 4.57 -1.26
C PHE A 48 0.72 5.82 -2.05
N VAL A 49 0.61 6.96 -1.35
CA VAL A 49 0.21 8.23 -1.97
C VAL A 49 1.33 9.25 -1.85
N LEU A 50 1.62 9.93 -2.95
CA LEU A 50 2.55 11.04 -3.08
C LEU A 50 1.77 12.34 -3.27
N ARG A 51 2.24 13.43 -2.68
CA ARG A 51 1.64 14.75 -2.78
C ARG A 51 2.57 15.68 -3.56
N PHE A 52 2.06 16.19 -4.69
CA PHE A 52 2.71 17.18 -5.54
C PHE A 52 1.90 18.48 -5.55
N ASP A 53 2.44 19.54 -6.15
CA ASP A 53 1.70 20.80 -6.34
C ASP A 53 0.50 20.63 -7.27
N CYS A 54 0.58 19.67 -8.20
CA CYS A 54 -0.50 19.35 -9.12
C CYS A 54 -1.58 18.41 -8.53
N GLY A 55 -1.38 17.89 -7.32
CA GLY A 55 -2.34 17.01 -6.64
C GLY A 55 -1.72 15.74 -6.05
N LEU A 56 -2.59 14.78 -5.72
CA LEU A 56 -2.20 13.51 -5.13
C LEU A 56 -2.08 12.41 -6.20
N ILE A 57 -0.99 11.67 -6.14
CA ILE A 57 -0.69 10.55 -7.02
C ILE A 57 -0.52 9.30 -6.17
N GLY A 58 -1.40 8.32 -6.36
CA GLY A 58 -1.22 6.97 -5.84
C GLY A 58 -0.25 6.18 -6.70
N VAL A 59 0.54 5.32 -6.06
CA VAL A 59 1.53 4.46 -6.71
C VAL A 59 1.33 3.02 -6.26
N THR A 60 1.33 2.09 -7.20
CA THR A 60 1.29 0.64 -6.95
C THR A 60 2.10 -0.09 -8.02
N ALA A 61 2.19 -1.42 -7.94
CA ALA A 61 2.84 -2.22 -8.98
C ALA A 61 1.93 -2.39 -10.20
N ASN A 62 2.51 -2.48 -11.40
CA ASN A 62 1.73 -2.65 -12.62
C ASN A 62 0.93 -3.97 -12.61
N HIS A 63 1.54 -5.06 -12.13
CA HIS A 63 0.86 -6.36 -12.07
C HIS A 63 -0.36 -6.35 -11.13
N VAL A 64 -0.40 -5.46 -10.12
CA VAL A 64 -1.59 -5.31 -9.28
C VAL A 64 -2.75 -4.83 -10.14
N VAL A 65 -2.52 -3.84 -11.00
CA VAL A 65 -3.54 -3.32 -11.93
C VAL A 65 -4.01 -4.41 -12.91
N ASP A 66 -3.09 -5.23 -13.44
CA ASP A 66 -3.43 -6.35 -14.33
C ASP A 66 -4.45 -7.31 -13.69
N VAL A 67 -4.29 -7.60 -12.39
CA VAL A 67 -5.24 -8.44 -11.64
C VAL A 67 -6.62 -7.76 -11.54
N PHE A 68 -6.67 -6.46 -11.26
CA PHE A 68 -7.95 -5.72 -11.22
C PHE A 68 -8.63 -5.65 -12.59
N GLU A 69 -7.86 -5.52 -13.67
CA GLU A 69 -8.40 -5.53 -15.04
C GLU A 69 -8.97 -6.89 -15.42
N ALA A 70 -8.27 -7.98 -15.08
CA ALA A 70 -8.77 -9.35 -15.28
C ALA A 70 -10.08 -9.57 -14.50
N ASP A 71 -10.11 -9.20 -13.22
CA ASP A 71 -11.31 -9.28 -12.39
C ASP A 71 -12.49 -8.50 -12.98
N ARG A 72 -12.27 -7.27 -13.47
CA ARG A 72 -13.34 -6.45 -14.05
C ARG A 72 -13.89 -7.06 -15.35
N LYS A 73 -13.04 -7.71 -16.14
CA LYS A 73 -13.46 -8.45 -17.36
C LYS A 73 -14.30 -9.68 -17.01
N ASP A 74 -13.94 -10.39 -15.94
CA ASP A 74 -14.65 -11.59 -15.51
C ASP A 74 -16.01 -11.28 -14.87
N SER A 75 -16.12 -10.18 -14.12
CA SER A 75 -17.36 -9.81 -13.44
C SER A 75 -17.38 -8.34 -13.00
N LEU A 76 -18.41 -7.60 -13.43
CA LEU A 76 -18.71 -6.24 -12.97
C LEU A 76 -19.04 -6.16 -11.47
N SER A 77 -19.33 -7.30 -10.82
CA SER A 77 -19.55 -7.38 -9.38
C SER A 77 -18.26 -7.41 -8.56
N ASN A 78 -17.09 -7.37 -9.19
CA ASN A 78 -15.82 -7.22 -8.48
C ASN A 78 -15.64 -5.75 -8.10
N ILE A 79 -15.54 -5.49 -6.80
CA ILE A 79 -15.40 -4.17 -6.20
C ILE A 79 -13.95 -3.96 -5.79
N CYS A 80 -13.43 -2.76 -6.04
CA CYS A 80 -12.15 -2.29 -5.53
C CYS A 80 -12.38 -1.30 -4.38
N LEU A 81 -11.58 -1.41 -3.31
CA LEU A 81 -11.51 -0.44 -2.23
C LEU A 81 -10.07 0.06 -2.05
N LEU A 82 -9.91 1.33 -1.72
CA LEU A 82 -8.71 1.86 -1.08
C LEU A 82 -8.93 1.77 0.44
N ARG A 83 -8.38 0.73 1.07
CA ARG A 83 -8.70 0.31 2.44
C ARG A 83 -10.19 0.02 2.62
N THR A 84 -10.96 1.01 3.07
CA THR A 84 -12.41 0.93 3.31
C THR A 84 -13.22 1.77 2.33
N VAL A 85 -12.56 2.57 1.49
CA VAL A 85 -13.20 3.54 0.59
C VAL A 85 -13.45 2.88 -0.77
N PRO A 86 -14.69 2.86 -1.30
CA PRO A 86 -14.95 2.44 -2.68
C PRO A 86 -14.09 3.22 -3.67
N PHE A 87 -13.36 2.50 -4.53
CA PHE A 87 -12.34 3.11 -5.38
C PHE A 87 -12.35 2.51 -6.78
N ASP A 88 -12.51 3.34 -7.81
CA ASP A 88 -12.46 2.89 -9.21
C ASP A 88 -11.05 3.03 -9.77
N LEU A 89 -10.15 2.13 -9.36
CA LEU A 89 -8.74 2.15 -9.73
C LEU A 89 -8.53 2.28 -11.24
N LEU A 90 -9.27 1.50 -12.03
CA LEU A 90 -9.06 1.38 -13.48
C LEU A 90 -9.42 2.66 -14.24
N ASN A 91 -10.40 3.42 -13.77
CA ASN A 91 -10.76 4.70 -14.37
C ASN A 91 -9.91 5.87 -13.82
N LYS A 92 -9.09 5.62 -12.79
CA LYS A 92 -8.20 6.61 -12.16
C LYS A 92 -6.73 6.45 -12.56
N ILE A 93 -6.37 5.41 -13.34
CA ILE A 93 -5.00 5.22 -13.82
C ILE A 93 -4.55 6.47 -14.60
N ILE A 94 -3.37 6.98 -14.23
CA ILE A 94 -2.68 8.06 -14.95
C ILE A 94 -1.77 7.45 -16.00
N ASP A 95 -0.87 6.55 -15.57
CA ASP A 95 0.09 5.88 -16.43
C ASP A 95 0.56 4.54 -15.84
N ARG A 96 1.08 3.65 -16.70
CA ARG A 96 1.55 2.31 -16.37
C ARG A 96 2.82 1.99 -17.14
N ASN A 97 3.79 1.37 -16.47
CA ASN A 97 5.01 0.88 -17.07
C ASN A 97 5.26 -0.58 -16.68
N THR A 98 5.11 -1.48 -17.64
CA THR A 98 5.31 -2.93 -17.44
C THR A 98 6.76 -3.30 -17.16
N ALA A 99 7.73 -2.60 -17.76
CA ALA A 99 9.16 -2.91 -17.59
C ALA A 99 9.66 -2.57 -16.18
N LEU A 100 9.13 -1.50 -15.58
CA LEU A 100 9.44 -1.09 -14.20
C LEU A 100 8.49 -1.72 -13.17
N ASP A 101 7.43 -2.39 -13.64
CA ASP A 101 6.32 -2.87 -12.82
C ASP A 101 5.71 -1.78 -11.93
N ILE A 102 5.47 -0.59 -12.48
CA ILE A 102 4.89 0.55 -11.76
C ILE A 102 3.60 1.01 -12.45
N ALA A 103 2.59 1.35 -11.65
CA ALA A 103 1.40 2.04 -12.08
C ALA A 103 1.09 3.23 -11.16
N THR A 104 0.59 4.30 -11.75
CA THR A 104 0.18 5.52 -11.04
C THR A 104 -1.29 5.82 -11.28
N PHE A 105 -1.95 6.39 -10.27
CA PHE A 105 -3.38 6.69 -10.32
C PHE A 105 -3.74 7.95 -9.54
N LEU A 106 -4.83 8.60 -9.92
CA LEU A 106 -5.34 9.79 -9.25
C LEU A 106 -5.96 9.44 -7.90
N VAL A 107 -5.63 10.23 -6.88
CA VAL A 107 -6.25 10.18 -5.56
C VAL A 107 -6.80 11.56 -5.24
N THR A 108 -7.97 11.64 -4.62
CA THR A 108 -8.53 12.90 -4.11
C THR A 108 -8.21 13.09 -2.62
N GLU A 109 -8.28 14.31 -2.12
CA GLU A 109 -8.09 14.59 -0.68
C GLU A 109 -9.08 13.82 0.19
N ASN A 110 -10.33 13.67 -0.26
CA ASN A 110 -11.35 12.91 0.46
C ASN A 110 -10.99 11.41 0.52
N GLU A 111 -10.57 10.82 -0.61
CA GLU A 111 -10.14 9.42 -0.63
C GLU A 111 -8.90 9.17 0.24
N LEU A 112 -7.95 10.12 0.28
CA LEU A 112 -6.80 10.07 1.18
C LEU A 112 -7.25 10.09 2.65
N ALA A 113 -8.11 11.04 3.01
CA ALA A 113 -8.59 11.21 4.38
C ALA A 113 -9.43 10.01 4.86
N GLU A 114 -10.40 9.55 4.06
CA GLU A 114 -11.30 8.44 4.42
C GLU A 114 -10.59 7.08 4.44
N SER A 115 -9.52 6.92 3.66
CA SER A 115 -8.64 5.75 3.76
C SER A 115 -7.64 5.84 4.91
N GLU A 116 -7.69 6.92 5.70
CA GLU A 116 -6.75 7.24 6.79
C GLU A 116 -5.28 7.22 6.35
N ALA A 117 -5.01 7.50 5.08
CA ALA A 117 -3.69 7.47 4.49
C ALA A 117 -2.89 8.72 4.82
N GLN A 118 -1.57 8.55 4.94
CA GLN A 118 -0.63 9.65 5.01
C GLN A 118 0.12 9.73 3.67
N ALA A 119 -0.10 10.82 2.93
CA ALA A 119 0.67 11.08 1.72
C ALA A 119 2.11 11.51 2.09
N LEU A 120 3.08 11.07 1.30
CA LEU A 120 4.44 11.60 1.35
C LEU A 120 4.47 12.93 0.61
N ASP A 121 4.98 13.97 1.26
CA ASP A 121 5.05 15.30 0.67
C ASP A 121 6.25 15.43 -0.26
N CYS A 122 5.97 15.53 -1.56
CA CYS A 122 6.96 15.71 -2.62
C CYS A 122 7.06 17.17 -3.07
N ARG A 123 6.36 18.10 -2.40
CA ARG A 123 6.43 19.54 -2.69
C ARG A 123 7.66 20.13 -2.00
N GLY A 124 8.77 20.17 -2.72
CA GLY A 124 9.99 20.80 -2.20
C GLY A 124 11.27 20.29 -2.84
N VAL A 125 12.41 20.77 -2.31
CA VAL A 125 13.75 20.50 -2.86
C VAL A 125 14.22 19.05 -2.70
N ASN A 126 13.53 18.26 -1.87
CA ASN A 126 13.90 16.87 -1.58
C ASN A 126 13.22 15.86 -2.53
N TRP A 127 12.62 16.36 -3.62
CA TRP A 127 12.08 15.54 -4.70
C TRP A 127 12.75 15.89 -6.04
N PRO A 128 13.27 14.91 -6.81
CA PRO A 128 13.27 13.47 -6.54
C PRO A 128 14.04 13.09 -5.27
N PRO A 129 13.71 11.96 -4.63
CA PRO A 129 14.40 11.54 -3.42
C PRO A 129 15.90 11.36 -3.70
N PRO A 130 16.78 11.67 -2.73
CA PRO A 130 18.20 11.43 -2.89
C PRO A 130 18.47 9.94 -3.09
N GLU A 131 19.59 9.64 -3.73
CA GLU A 131 20.08 8.27 -3.87
C GLU A 131 20.22 7.62 -2.49
N PRO A 132 19.69 6.40 -2.28
CA PRO A 132 19.78 5.71 -0.99
C PRO A 132 21.25 5.51 -0.58
N LEU A 133 21.56 5.75 0.68
CA LEU A 133 22.90 5.48 1.21
C LEU A 133 23.03 4.00 1.57
N LYS A 134 24.07 3.33 1.05
CA LYS A 134 24.41 1.97 1.47
C LYS A 134 24.57 1.88 3.00
N GLY A 135 23.92 0.89 3.61
CA GLY A 135 23.87 0.71 5.06
C GLY A 135 22.83 1.56 5.78
N ALA A 136 22.10 2.46 5.10
CA ALA A 136 20.99 3.18 5.71
C ALA A 136 19.83 2.23 6.01
N ALA A 137 19.14 2.46 7.13
CA ALA A 137 17.97 1.69 7.50
C ALA A 137 16.81 1.96 6.53
N ILE A 138 16.11 0.91 6.14
CA ILE A 138 14.91 0.95 5.31
C ILE A 138 13.81 0.09 5.92
N SER A 139 12.57 0.51 5.71
CA SER A 139 11.39 -0.25 6.10
C SER A 139 10.64 -0.70 4.86
N PHE A 140 10.31 -1.98 4.80
CA PHE A 140 9.39 -2.54 3.83
C PHE A 140 8.05 -2.73 4.51
N GLY A 141 6.97 -2.19 3.95
CA GLY A 141 5.66 -2.37 4.54
C GLY A 141 4.52 -2.39 3.54
N GLY A 142 3.51 -3.19 3.86
CA GLY A 142 2.35 -3.39 3.01
C GLY A 142 1.34 -4.33 3.63
N PHE A 143 0.37 -4.71 2.82
CA PHE A 143 -0.78 -5.52 3.18
C PHE A 143 -0.80 -6.77 2.29
N PRO A 144 0.03 -7.79 2.61
CA PRO A 144 0.06 -9.01 1.84
C PRO A 144 -1.26 -9.77 1.97
N THR A 145 -1.67 -10.44 0.90
CA THR A 145 -2.95 -11.16 0.84
C THR A 145 -3.00 -12.31 1.85
N GLU A 146 -1.85 -12.90 2.17
CA GLU A 146 -1.66 -13.94 3.19
C GLU A 146 -1.98 -13.45 4.61
N CYS A 147 -1.90 -12.14 4.84
CA CYS A 147 -2.26 -11.50 6.09
C CYS A 147 -3.71 -10.98 6.10
N ALA A 148 -4.46 -11.12 4.99
CA ALA A 148 -5.86 -10.73 4.95
C ALA A 148 -6.72 -11.70 5.76
N VAL A 149 -7.50 -11.18 6.72
CA VAL A 149 -8.46 -11.99 7.48
C VAL A 149 -9.85 -11.79 6.88
N PRO A 150 -10.60 -12.85 6.54
CA PRO A 150 -11.99 -12.72 6.09
C PRO A 150 -12.84 -11.98 7.13
N SER A 151 -13.56 -10.95 6.71
CA SER A 151 -14.23 -10.01 7.62
C SER A 151 -15.30 -9.22 6.89
N GLN A 152 -16.34 -8.73 7.58
CA GLN A 152 -17.30 -7.77 6.99
C GLN A 152 -16.61 -6.45 6.59
N PRO A 153 -17.14 -5.65 5.64
CA PRO A 153 -16.52 -4.41 5.17
C PRO A 153 -16.25 -3.41 6.30
N THR A 154 -17.18 -3.33 7.25
CA THR A 154 -17.12 -2.43 8.41
C THR A 154 -16.13 -2.88 9.48
N ASN A 155 -15.72 -4.16 9.45
CA ASN A 155 -14.80 -4.76 10.41
C ASN A 155 -13.56 -5.33 9.72
N ALA A 156 -13.23 -4.81 8.54
CA ALA A 156 -12.14 -5.36 7.74
C ALA A 156 -10.79 -5.14 8.43
N ARG A 157 -10.18 -6.23 8.90
CA ARG A 157 -8.86 -6.21 9.51
C ARG A 157 -7.83 -6.53 8.44
N PHE A 158 -7.20 -5.49 7.92
CA PHE A 158 -6.03 -5.61 7.07
C PHE A 158 -4.82 -5.76 7.98
N ALA A 159 -4.28 -6.98 8.13
CA ALA A 159 -3.03 -7.12 8.84
C ALA A 159 -1.90 -6.66 7.91
N GLY A 160 -1.25 -5.57 8.32
CA GLY A 160 -0.06 -5.06 7.67
C GLY A 160 1.16 -5.85 8.13
N PHE A 161 2.13 -6.01 7.23
CA PHE A 161 3.44 -6.52 7.54
C PHE A 161 4.46 -5.40 7.38
N VAL A 162 5.38 -5.27 8.34
CA VAL A 162 6.55 -4.39 8.22
C VAL A 162 7.80 -5.17 8.58
N SER A 163 8.83 -5.01 7.77
CA SER A 163 10.18 -5.49 8.05
C SER A 163 11.16 -4.31 8.00
N LEU A 164 12.14 -4.32 8.91
CA LEU A 164 13.23 -3.37 8.94
C LEU A 164 14.50 -4.07 8.49
N THR A 165 15.22 -3.44 7.57
CA THR A 165 16.51 -3.92 7.07
C THR A 165 17.36 -2.72 6.65
N TYR A 166 18.41 -2.94 5.88
CA TYR A 166 19.35 -1.91 5.44
C TYR A 166 19.55 -1.97 3.92
N VAL A 167 19.94 -0.85 3.33
CA VAL A 167 20.36 -0.80 1.93
C VAL A 167 21.64 -1.61 1.75
N GLU A 168 21.57 -2.72 1.03
CA GLU A 168 22.73 -3.57 0.76
C GLU A 168 23.50 -3.13 -0.50
N ASP A 169 22.79 -2.60 -1.49
CA ASP A 169 23.32 -2.15 -2.78
C ASP A 169 22.48 -1.01 -3.35
N VAL A 170 23.05 -0.23 -4.28
CA VAL A 170 22.44 0.95 -4.91
C VAL A 170 22.63 0.90 -6.43
#